data_AF-A0A815R9H4-F1
#
_entry.id   AF-A0A815R9H4-F1
#
_cell.length_a   1.000
_cell.length_b   1.000
_cell.length_c   1.000
_cell.angle_alpha   90.00
_cell.angle_beta   90.00
_cell.angle_gamma   90.00
#
_symmetry.space_group_name_H-M   'P 1'
#
loop_
_entity.id
_entity.type
_entity.pdbx_description
1 polymer ?
#
loop_
_entity_poly.entity_id
_entity_poly.type
_entity_poly.pdbx_seq_one_letter_code
_entity_poly.pdbx_strand_id
1 'polypeptide(L)' 'RQIHSIPAISAGIERQFSIAGLTLTDRKSCLDPEPLDNILCLRAMSKLDDKT' A
#
# COMPACT_ATOMS: atom_id res chain seq x y z
N ARG A 1 -24.70 5.88 -1.54
CA ARG A 1 -23.81 5.14 -2.47
C ARG A 1 -22.51 4.62 -1.83
N GLN A 2 -22.20 4.94 -0.56
CA GLN A 2 -20.95 4.51 0.11
C GLN A 2 -20.92 3.05 0.63
N ILE A 3 -22.05 2.33 0.64
CA ILE A 3 -22.05 0.94 1.15
C ILE A 3 -21.25 0.00 0.24
N HIS A 4 -21.25 0.24 -1.07
CA HIS A 4 -20.50 -0.57 -2.04
C HIS A 4 -19.00 -0.28 -2.08
N SER A 5 -18.50 0.74 -1.36
CA SER A 5 -17.06 1.05 -1.29
C SER A 5 -16.37 0.41 -0.09
N ILE A 6 -17.10 -0.31 0.78
CA ILE A 6 -16.50 -1.04 1.88
C ILE A 6 -16.01 -2.39 1.33
N PRO A 7 -14.69 -2.64 1.29
CA PRO A 7 -14.18 -3.93 0.86
C PRO A 7 -14.59 -5.01 1.88
N ALA A 8 -15.06 -6.15 1.37
CA ALA A 8 -15.43 -7.29 2.22
C ALA A 8 -14.21 -7.99 2.85
N ILE A 9 -13.00 -7.76 2.31
CA ILE A 9 -11.77 -8.44 2.71
C ILE A 9 -10.58 -7.47 2.63
N SER A 10 -9.64 -7.58 3.56
CA SER A 10 -8.39 -6.81 3.64
C SER A 10 -7.29 -7.27 2.66
N ALA A 11 -7.51 -8.34 1.89
CA ALA A 11 -6.50 -8.95 1.01
C ALA A 11 -5.82 -7.97 0.03
N GLY A 12 -6.56 -6.94 -0.42
CA GLY A 12 -6.00 -5.89 -1.29
C GLY A 12 -4.91 -5.06 -0.61
N ILE A 13 -5.10 -4.76 0.68
CA ILE A 13 -4.15 -4.01 1.52
C ILE A 13 -2.99 -4.92 1.95
N GLU A 14 -3.29 -6.15 2.36
CA GLU A 14 -2.28 -7.16 2.74
C GLU A 14 -1.28 -7.44 1.61
N ARG A 15 -1.74 -7.44 0.35
CA ARG A 15 -0.87 -7.57 -0.82
C ARG A 15 0.08 -6.38 -0.97
N GLN A 16 -0.35 -5.16 -0.65
CA GLN A 16 0.52 -3.97 -0.70
C GLN A 16 1.63 -4.07 0.35
N PHE A 17 1.30 -4.49 1.57
CA PHE A 17 2.28 -4.73 2.62
C PHE A 17 3.24 -5.85 2.30
N SER A 18 2.76 -6.93 1.66
CA SER A 18 3.61 -8.04 1.22
C SER A 18 4.65 -7.57 0.19
N ILE A 19 4.27 -6.69 -0.75
CA ILE A 19 5.21 -6.15 -1.74
C ILE A 19 6.23 -5.19 -1.08
N ALA A 20 5.79 -4.42 -0.08
CA ALA A 20 6.67 -3.54 0.70
C ALA A 20 7.42 -4.28 1.83
N GLY A 21 7.33 -5.61 1.89
CA GLY A 21 7.91 -6.39 2.98
C GLY A 21 9.43 -6.25 3.10
N LEU A 22 10.14 -6.12 1.97
CA LEU A 22 11.59 -5.90 1.97
C LEU A 22 11.96 -4.57 2.62
N THR A 23 11.23 -3.49 2.32
CA THR A 23 11.43 -2.15 2.89
C THR A 23 11.06 -2.05 4.37
N LEU A 24 10.43 -3.08 4.93
CA LEU A 24 10.07 -3.18 6.35
C LEU A 24 11.01 -4.09 7.16
N THR A 25 11.51 -5.16 6.55
CA THR A 25 12.13 -6.28 7.27
C THR A 25 13.59 -6.52 6.94
N ASP A 26 14.05 -6.14 5.74
CA ASP A 26 15.45 -6.30 5.37
C ASP A 26 16.29 -5.13 5.90
N ARG A 27 17.32 -5.41 6.68
CA ARG A 27 18.13 -4.41 7.37
C ARG A 27 18.84 -3.43 6.42
N LYS A 28 19.10 -3.83 5.17
CA LYS A 28 19.75 -2.98 4.17
C LYS A 28 18.78 -2.08 3.40
N SER A 29 17.52 -2.48 3.29
CA SER A 29 16.48 -1.76 2.54
C SER A 29 15.35 -1.22 3.43
N CYS A 30 15.45 -1.42 4.74
CA CYS A 30 14.60 -0.86 5.78
C CYS A 30 14.50 0.66 5.64
N LEU A 31 13.26 1.14 5.52
CA LEU A 31 12.93 2.55 5.53
C LEU A 31 12.32 2.93 6.88
N ASP A 32 12.54 4.18 7.27
CA ASP A 32 11.79 4.76 8.39
C ASP A 32 10.28 4.77 8.08
N PRO A 33 9.42 4.76 9.11
CA PRO A 33 7.97 4.68 8.92
C PRO A 33 7.40 5.78 8.02
N GLU A 34 7.86 7.01 8.18
CA GLU A 34 7.39 8.17 7.42
C GLU A 34 7.63 8.06 5.90
N PRO A 35 8.86 7.80 5.41
CA PRO A 35 9.08 7.61 3.97
C PRO A 35 8.36 6.35 3.43
N LEU A 36 8.18 5.31 4.24
CA LEU A 36 7.43 4.12 3.83
C LEU A 36 5.95 4.44 3.59
N ASP A 37 5.30 5.16 4.51
CA ASP A 37 3.90 5.56 4.41
C ASP A 37 3.67 6.44 3.17
N ASN A 38 4.60 7.36 2.90
CA ASN A 38 4.57 8.21 1.70
C ASN A 38 4.63 7.38 0.41
N ILE A 39 5.52 6.39 0.33
CA ILE A 39 5.65 5.51 -0.85
C ILE A 39 4.39 4.66 -1.03
N LEU A 40 3.83 4.11 0.04
CA LEU A 40 2.60 3.32 -0.01
C LEU A 40 1.41 4.17 -0.49
N CYS A 41 1.31 5.41 -0.01
CA CYS A 41 0.27 6.36 -0.40
C CYS A 41 0.37 6.73 -1.89
N LEU A 42 1.55 7.16 -2.35
CA LEU A 42 1.79 7.53 -3.74
C LEU A 42 1.48 6.38 -4.72
N ARG A 43 1.89 5.16 -4.37
CA ARG A 43 1.60 3.96 -5.17
C ARG A 43 0.11 3.62 -5.20
N ALA A 44 -0.62 3.85 -4.12
CA ALA A 44 -2.06 3.65 -4.09
C ALA A 44 -2.77 4.65 -5.02
N MET A 45 -2.34 5.92 -5.02
CA MET A 45 -2.86 6.96 -5.90
C MET A 45 -2.58 6.67 -7.37
N SER A 46 -1.35 6.29 -7.73
CA SER A 46 -1.00 6.01 -9.14
C SER A 46 -1.85 4.87 -9.74
N LYS A 47 -2.17 3.84 -8.94
CA LYS A 47 -3.04 2.73 -9.37
C LYS A 47 -4.51 3.12 -9.55
N LEU A 48 -4.95 4.22 -8.93
CA LEU A 48 -6.28 4.77 -9.15
C LEU A 48 -6.31 5.53 -10.47
N ASP A 49 -5.29 6.33 -10.74
CA ASP A 49 -5.17 7.11 -11.98
C ASP A 49 -5.11 6.20 -13.22
N ASP A 50 -4.39 5.09 -13.16
CA ASP A 50 -4.29 4.09 -14.26
C ASP A 50 -5.62 3.39 -14.61
N LYS A 51 -6.65 3.52 -13.77
CA LYS A 51 -7.96 2.86 -13.94
C LYS A 51 -9.08 3.80 -14.36
N THR A 52 -8.79 5.09 -14.46
CA THR A 52 -9.70 6.15 -14.93
C THR A 52 -9.47 6.44 -16.40
#